data_AF-A0A4Q5XWT1-F1
#
_entry.id   AF-A0A4Q5XWT1-F1
#
_cell.length_a   1.000
_cell.length_b   1.000
_cell.length_c   1.000
_cell.angle_alpha   90.00
_cell.angle_beta   90.00
_cell.angle_gamma   90.00
#
_symmetry.space_group_name_H-M   'P 1'
#
loop_
_entity.id
_entity.type
_entity.pdbx_description
1 polymer ?
#
loop_
_entity_poly.entity_id
_entity_poly.type
_entity_poly.pdbx_seq_one_letter_code
_entity_poly.pdbx_strand_id
1 'polypeptide(L)' 'MEPRLPDSRPWWNRDSHADRRPFLEGRGRIRDASRAWFRAQGFTEVECGALQVSPGNEAHLHGFRTDWVGENG' A
#
# COMPACT_ATOMS: atom_id res chain seq x y z
N MET A 1 8.29 -30.99 -22.17
CA MET A 1 7.21 -30.07 -21.74
C MET A 1 7.83 -28.68 -21.72
N GLU A 2 7.61 -27.88 -22.76
CA GLU A 2 8.24 -26.56 -22.87
C GLU A 2 7.68 -25.60 -21.80
N PRO A 3 8.53 -24.75 -21.18
CA PRO A 3 8.08 -23.78 -20.19
C PRO A 3 7.25 -22.68 -20.86
N ARG A 4 6.06 -22.43 -20.34
CA ARG A 4 5.20 -21.32 -20.78
C ARG A 4 5.89 -19.99 -20.44
N LEU A 5 6.19 -19.20 -21.46
CA LEU A 5 6.70 -17.83 -21.29
C LEU A 5 5.72 -17.01 -20.43
N PRO A 6 6.21 -16.14 -19.53
CA PRO A 6 5.35 -15.28 -18.73
C PRO A 6 4.47 -14.41 -19.63
N ASP A 7 3.23 -14.21 -19.20
CA ASP A 7 2.20 -13.47 -19.92
C ASP A 7 2.75 -12.08 -20.27
N SER A 8 3.01 -11.82 -21.55
CA SER A 8 3.85 -10.72 -22.07
C SER A 8 3.17 -9.36 -22.07
N ARG A 9 2.27 -9.11 -21.11
CA ARG A 9 1.60 -7.83 -21.03
C ARG A 9 2.63 -6.75 -20.64
N PRO A 10 2.67 -5.61 -21.35
CA PRO A 10 3.53 -4.49 -20.96
C PRO A 10 3.21 -4.01 -19.55
N TRP A 11 4.18 -3.38 -18.89
CA TRP A 11 4.05 -2.87 -17.51
C TRP A 11 2.78 -2.01 -17.34
N TRP A 12 2.40 -1.27 -18.38
CA TRP A 12 1.12 -0.59 -18.50
C TRP A 12 0.24 -1.28 -19.55
N ASN A 13 -0.97 -1.65 -19.15
CA ASN A 13 -1.97 -2.22 -20.05
C ASN A 13 -3.37 -1.66 -19.69
N ARG A 14 -4.06 -1.12 -20.69
CA ARG A 14 -5.37 -0.45 -20.53
C ARG A 14 -6.43 -1.39 -19.96
N ASP A 15 -6.51 -2.62 -20.48
CA ASP A 15 -7.53 -3.59 -20.08
C ASP A 15 -7.30 -4.04 -18.64
N SER A 16 -6.05 -4.33 -18.28
CA SER A 16 -5.59 -4.58 -16.90
C SER A 16 -5.95 -3.45 -15.92
N HIS A 17 -5.91 -2.19 -16.36
CA HIS A 17 -6.34 -1.06 -15.56
C HIS A 17 -7.87 -1.02 -15.42
N ALA A 18 -8.59 -1.20 -16.54
CA ALA A 18 -10.05 -1.25 -16.56
C ALA A 18 -10.61 -2.36 -15.65
N ASP A 19 -10.00 -3.55 -15.71
CA ASP A 19 -10.38 -4.71 -14.90
C ASP A 19 -10.17 -4.47 -13.39
N ARG A 20 -9.09 -3.76 -13.01
CA ARG A 20 -8.78 -3.44 -11.61
C ARG A 20 -9.66 -2.33 -11.04
N ARG A 21 -10.11 -1.40 -11.89
CA ARG A 21 -10.87 -0.21 -11.49
C ARG A 21 -12.06 -0.51 -10.56
N PRO A 22 -13.01 -1.41 -10.87
CA PRO A 22 -14.17 -1.64 -10.00
C PRO A 22 -13.77 -2.14 -8.60
N PHE A 23 -12.70 -2.93 -8.49
CA PHE A 23 -12.16 -3.39 -7.20
C PHE A 23 -11.52 -2.26 -6.40
N LEU A 24 -10.77 -1.38 -7.07
CA LEU A 24 -10.17 -0.22 -6.42
C LEU A 24 -11.23 0.78 -5.94
N GLU A 25 -12.29 0.98 -6.72
CA GLU A 25 -13.44 1.78 -6.30
C GLU A 25 -14.14 1.15 -5.08
N GLY A 26 -14.32 -0.17 -5.07
CA GLY A 26 -14.84 -0.90 -3.92
C GLY A 26 -13.97 -0.76 -2.67
N ARG A 27 -12.65 -0.90 -2.82
CA ARG A 27 -11.68 -0.67 -1.75
C ARG A 27 -11.75 0.76 -1.22
N GLY A 28 -11.92 1.74 -2.11
CA GLY A 28 -12.15 3.14 -1.75
C GLY A 28 -13.36 3.32 -0.84
N ARG A 29 -14.51 2.74 -1.23
CA ARG A 29 -15.74 2.78 -0.42
C ARG A 29 -15.55 2.16 0.97
N ILE A 30 -14.88 1.02 1.06
CA ILE A 30 -14.60 0.36 2.35
C ILE A 30 -13.73 1.25 3.24
N ARG A 31 -12.63 1.79 2.70
CA ARG A 31 -11.74 2.71 3.42
C ARG A 31 -12.52 3.91 3.97
N ASP A 32 -13.38 4.50 3.15
CA ASP A 32 -14.13 5.71 3.52
C ASP A 32 -15.19 5.41 4.59
N ALA A 33 -15.88 4.27 4.49
CA ALA A 33 -16.83 3.81 5.50
C ALA A 33 -16.16 3.56 6.86
N SER A 34 -15.00 2.89 6.89
CA SER A 34 -14.25 2.65 8.13
C SER A 34 -13.87 3.96 8.82
N ARG A 35 -13.35 4.92 8.05
CA ARG A 35 -12.99 6.25 8.57
C ARG A 35 -14.19 7.02 9.11
N ALA A 36 -15.31 6.97 8.40
CA ALA A 36 -16.54 7.64 8.82
C ALA A 36 -17.06 7.09 10.16
N TRP A 37 -17.01 5.77 10.34
CA TRP A 37 -17.40 5.14 11.60
C TRP A 37 -16.56 5.64 12.78
N PHE A 38 -15.22 5.62 12.67
CA PHE A 38 -14.33 6.11 13.75
C PHE A 38 -14.55 7.59 14.06
N ARG A 39 -14.72 8.44 13.05
CA ARG A 39 -15.05 9.86 13.26
C ARG A 39 -16.38 10.02 14.00
N ALA A 40 -17.39 9.23 13.68
CA ALA A 40 -18.67 9.25 14.38
C ALA A 40 -18.56 8.82 15.85
N GLN A 41 -17.53 8.03 16.20
CA GLN A 41 -17.21 7.66 17.59
C GLN A 41 -16.32 8.70 18.29
N GLY A 42 -15.97 9.82 17.65
CA GLY A 42 -15.16 10.89 18.24
C GLY A 42 -13.65 10.66 18.15
N PHE A 43 -13.18 9.71 17.34
CA PHE A 43 -11.74 9.52 17.12
C PHE A 43 -11.18 10.56 16.15
N THR A 44 -9.96 11.03 16.44
CA THR A 44 -9.16 11.87 15.55
C THR A 44 -8.29 11.00 14.64
N GLU A 45 -8.43 11.16 13.33
CA GLU A 45 -7.52 10.54 12.37
C GLU A 45 -6.17 11.27 12.36
N VAL A 46 -5.07 10.52 12.44
CA VAL A 46 -3.69 11.06 12.43
C VAL A 46 -2.85 10.33 11.40
N GLU A 47 -1.84 11.02 10.87
CA GLU A 47 -0.84 10.46 9.98
C GLU A 47 0.50 10.34 10.72
N CYS A 48 1.11 9.16 10.67
CA CYS A 48 2.38 8.85 11.31
C CYS A 48 3.47 8.64 10.26
N GLY A 49 4.71 8.98 10.59
CA GLY A 49 5.85 8.75 9.70
C GLY A 49 6.04 7.26 9.39
N ALA A 50 6.20 6.91 8.11
CA ALA A 50 6.44 5.54 7.66
C ALA A 50 7.88 5.07 7.94
N LEU A 51 8.86 5.99 7.94
CA LEU A 51 10.23 5.72 8.34
C LEU A 51 10.37 5.85 9.86
N GLN A 52 10.99 4.86 10.50
CA GLN A 52 11.15 4.79 11.94
C GLN A 52 12.57 4.37 12.31
N VAL A 53 13.04 4.83 13.48
CA VAL A 53 14.33 4.42 14.04
C VAL A 53 14.31 2.96 14.50
N SER A 54 13.16 2.51 15.00
CA SER A 54 12.93 1.12 15.43
C SER A 54 11.87 0.44 14.55
N PRO A 55 12.08 -0.81 14.10
CA PRO A 55 11.14 -1.53 13.24
C PRO A 55 9.87 -2.00 13.97
N GLY A 56 9.71 -1.68 15.26
CA GLY A 56 8.55 -2.05 16.07
C GLY A 56 8.82 -3.21 17.04
N ASN A 57 7.78 -3.65 17.75
CA ASN A 57 7.86 -4.63 18.84
C ASN A 57 7.36 -6.03 18.46
N GLU A 58 7.14 -6.30 17.17
CA GLU A 58 6.73 -7.63 16.70
C GLU A 58 7.98 -8.44 16.34
N ALA A 59 8.25 -9.49 17.12
CA ALA A 59 9.49 -10.26 17.03
C ALA A 59 9.66 -10.99 15.68
N HIS A 60 8.56 -11.29 14.98
CA HIS A 60 8.59 -12.06 13.74
C HIS A 60 8.60 -11.20 12.48
N LEU A 61 8.51 -9.88 12.60
CA LEU A 61 8.51 -8.99 11.45
C LEU A 61 9.92 -8.41 11.23
N HIS A 62 10.37 -8.48 9.98
CA HIS A 62 11.61 -7.84 9.54
C HIS A 62 11.27 -6.55 8.79
N GLY A 63 11.59 -5.41 9.39
CA GLY A 63 11.42 -4.10 8.77
C GLY A 63 12.37 -3.91 7.58
N PHE A 64 11.88 -3.26 6.52
CA PHE A 64 12.74 -2.81 5.43
C PHE A 64 13.70 -1.74 5.93
N ARG A 65 15.00 -1.91 5.65
CA ARG A 65 16.04 -0.92 5.99
C ARG A 65 16.29 0.02 4.82
N THR A 66 16.44 1.29 5.11
CA THR A 66 16.93 2.31 4.20
C THR A 66 17.84 3.26 4.97
N ASP A 67 18.76 3.94 4.27
CA ASP A 67 19.66 4.92 4.86
C ASP A 67 19.18 6.32 4.47
N TRP A 68 19.19 7.24 5.44
CA TRP A 68 18.94 8.65 5.14
C TRP A 68 20.18 9.25 4.51
N VAL A 69 20.02 9.87 3.33
CA VAL A 69 21.09 10.56 2.61
C VAL A 69 20.72 12.04 2.58
N GLY A 70 21.61 12.90 3.07
CA GLY A 70 21.42 14.35 3.00
C GLY A 70 21.58 14.86 1.57
N GLU A 71 21.05 16.06 1.28
CA GLU A 71 21.08 16.63 -0.08
C GLU A 71 22.49 16.78 -0.70
N ASN A 72 23.55 16.75 0.12
CA ASN A 72 24.93 16.95 -0.33
C ASN A 72 25.78 15.66 -0.43
N GLY A 73 25.17 14.49 -0.23
CA GLY A 73 25.89 13.20 -0.19
C GLY A 73 26.46 12.89 1.19
#